data_AF-A0A967E953-F1
#
_entry.id   AF-A0A967E953-F1
#
_cell.length_a   1.000
_cell.length_b   1.000
_cell.length_c   1.000
_cell.angle_alpha   90.00
_cell.angle_beta   90.00
_cell.angle_gamma   90.00
#
_symmetry.space_group_name_H-M   'P 1'
#
loop_
_entity.id
_entity.type
_entity.pdbx_description
1 polymer ?
#
loop_
_entity_poly.entity_id
_entity_poly.type
_entity_poly.pdbx_seq_one_letter_code
_entity_poly.pdbx_strand_id
1 'polypeptide(L)'
;MIEKAGSMAVKSESGTTFQLSENEARRQGREFKPGDKVDVTVNENNAIVDIHLEGEKGKHTFVTGKLVYVGKMKKEIKLQTAEGDRSFPLLLQETKTGGIAEGTEVTVELNEAGTVIDLHKGKH
;
A
#
# COMPACT_ATOMS: atom_id res chain seq x y z
N MET A 1 1.46 15.00 11.04
CA MET A 1 1.26 16.19 10.20
C MET A 1 2.25 16.20 9.05
N ILE A 2 1.84 16.65 7.87
CA ILE A 2 2.72 16.82 6.70
C ILE A 2 3.60 18.07 6.86
N GLU A 3 4.90 17.91 6.70
CA GLU A 3 5.90 18.98 6.61
C GLU A 3 6.60 18.94 5.24
N LYS A 4 7.14 20.09 4.81
CA LYS A 4 7.96 20.19 3.60
C LYS A 4 9.16 21.08 3.85
N ALA A 5 10.34 20.47 3.91
CA ALA A 5 11.64 21.15 4.02
C ALA A 5 12.62 20.46 3.05
N GLY A 6 12.44 20.73 1.76
CA GLY A 6 13.01 19.93 0.68
C GLY A 6 11.99 18.91 0.16
N SER A 7 12.07 17.67 0.63
CA SER A 7 11.07 16.61 0.39
C SER A 7 9.87 16.71 1.35
N MET A 8 8.76 16.06 0.99
CA MET A 8 7.60 15.91 1.89
C MET A 8 7.90 14.84 2.94
N ALA A 9 7.38 15.05 4.15
CA ALA A 9 7.50 14.10 5.25
C ALA A 9 6.28 14.18 6.17
N VAL A 10 5.99 13.08 6.85
CA VAL A 10 5.01 13.02 7.93
C VAL A 10 5.75 13.05 9.26
N LYS A 11 5.44 14.04 10.09
CA LYS A 11 5.94 14.13 11.47
C LYS A 11 4.87 13.67 12.45
N SER A 12 5.20 12.69 13.29
CA SER A 12 4.34 12.22 14.38
C SER A 12 4.38 13.18 15.57
N GLU A 13 3.43 13.04 16.49
CA GLU A 13 3.41 13.81 17.74
C GLU A 13 4.62 13.50 18.64
N SER A 14 5.18 12.29 18.54
CA SER A 14 6.42 11.90 19.23
C SER A 14 7.69 12.52 18.63
N GLY A 15 7.57 13.27 17.53
CA GLY A 15 8.70 13.88 16.83
C GLY A 15 9.43 12.97 15.84
N THR A 16 8.91 11.77 15.58
CA THR A 16 9.43 10.87 14.55
C THR A 16 9.04 11.37 13.17
N THR A 17 9.97 11.33 12.22
CA THR A 17 9.74 11.77 10.84
C THR A 17 9.78 10.59 9.89
N PHE A 18 8.70 10.40 9.13
CA PHE A 18 8.58 9.43 8.05
C PHE A 18 8.68 10.16 6.72
N GLN A 19 9.58 9.72 5.84
CA GLN A 19 9.67 10.33 4.51
C GLN A 19 8.44 9.97 3.69
N LEU A 20 7.90 10.97 2.99
CA LEU A 20 6.83 10.80 2.01
C LEU A 20 7.35 11.28 0.66
N SER A 21 7.93 10.36 -0.11
CA SER A 21 8.37 10.64 -1.47
C SER A 21 7.20 11.04 -2.36
N GLU A 22 7.46 11.78 -3.44
CA GLU A 22 6.42 12.11 -4.41
C GLU A 22 5.75 10.86 -5.00
N ASN A 23 6.49 9.77 -5.14
CA ASN A 23 5.95 8.51 -5.65
C ASN A 23 4.98 7.86 -4.67
N GLU A 24 5.30 7.89 -3.37
CA GLU A 24 4.39 7.44 -2.32
C GLU A 24 3.14 8.33 -2.29
N ALA A 25 3.28 9.66 -2.31
CA ALA A 25 2.13 10.56 -2.36
C ALA A 25 1.21 10.28 -3.58
N ARG A 26 1.78 10.13 -4.79
CA ARG A 26 1.01 9.78 -6.00
C ARG A 26 0.26 8.45 -5.88
N ARG A 27 0.83 7.46 -5.17
CA ARG A 27 0.23 6.13 -4.98
C ARG A 27 -0.92 6.09 -4.00
N GLN A 28 -1.19 7.20 -3.32
CA GLN A 28 -2.33 7.32 -2.41
C GLN A 28 -3.55 7.87 -3.14
N GLY A 29 -3.44 8.09 -4.47
CA GLY A 29 -4.55 8.55 -5.29
C GLY A 29 -5.00 9.98 -4.99
N ARG A 30 -4.21 10.72 -4.21
CA ARG A 30 -4.53 12.09 -3.76
C ARG A 30 -3.26 12.92 -3.57
N GLU A 31 -3.45 14.23 -3.53
CA GLU A 31 -2.39 15.17 -3.15
C GLU A 31 -2.51 15.55 -1.67
N PHE A 32 -1.36 15.67 -1.00
CA PHE A 32 -1.24 16.17 0.38
C PHE A 32 -0.52 17.51 0.36
N LYS A 33 -0.84 18.40 1.30
CA LYS A 33 -0.17 19.70 1.46
C LYS A 33 0.47 19.86 2.84
N PRO A 34 1.53 20.67 2.97
CA PRO A 34 2.08 21.02 4.28
C PRO A 34 1.00 21.54 5.22
N GLY A 35 1.02 21.05 6.46
CA GLY A 35 0.02 21.36 7.47
C GLY A 35 -1.16 20.38 7.53
N ASP A 36 -1.33 19.49 6.55
CA ASP A 36 -2.35 18.43 6.63
C ASP A 36 -2.06 17.52 7.82
N LYS A 37 -3.09 17.29 8.64
CA LYS A 37 -3.07 16.25 9.66
C LYS A 37 -3.49 14.93 9.04
N VAL A 38 -2.73 13.89 9.33
CA VAL A 38 -2.82 12.61 8.65
C VAL A 38 -2.63 11.47 9.62
N ASP A 39 -3.34 10.39 9.38
CA ASP A 39 -3.12 9.09 9.98
C ASP A 39 -2.29 8.25 9.01
N VAL A 40 -1.21 7.64 9.50
CA VAL A 40 -0.30 6.84 8.68
C VAL A 40 -0.13 5.44 9.23
N THR A 41 -0.18 4.46 8.34
CA THR A 41 0.28 3.10 8.63
C THR A 41 1.70 2.95 8.10
N VAL A 42 2.59 2.45 8.94
CA VAL A 42 3.99 2.20 8.59
C VAL A 42 4.32 0.72 8.77
N ASN A 43 5.19 0.21 7.90
CA ASN A 43 5.70 -1.15 8.04
C ASN A 43 6.88 -1.24 9.03
N GLU A 44 7.42 -2.45 9.20
CA GLU A 44 8.57 -2.74 10.07
C GLU A 44 9.86 -1.97 9.69
N ASN A 45 9.94 -1.40 8.49
CA ASN A 45 11.06 -0.60 8.00
C ASN A 45 10.80 0.92 8.08
N ASN A 46 9.72 1.35 8.76
CA ASN A 46 9.25 2.75 8.83
C ASN A 46 8.87 3.37 7.47
N ALA A 47 8.54 2.55 6.46
CA ALA A 47 7.99 3.05 5.20
C ALA A 47 6.47 3.23 5.34
N ILE A 48 5.93 4.31 4.75
CA ILE A 48 4.50 4.61 4.77
C ILE A 48 3.80 3.70 3.75
N VAL A 49 2.95 2.79 4.25
CA VAL A 49 2.16 1.89 3.39
C VAL A 49 0.79 2.45 3.07
N ASP A 50 0.29 3.33 3.93
CA ASP A 50 -1.06 3.89 3.83
C ASP A 50 -1.13 5.23 4.56
N ILE A 51 -1.87 6.20 4.00
CA ILE A 51 -1.99 7.54 4.55
C ILE A 51 -3.35 8.16 4.22
N HIS A 52 -4.03 8.65 5.25
CA HIS A 52 -5.33 9.30 5.16
C HIS A 52 -5.33 10.63 5.90
N LEU A 53 -6.26 11.54 5.59
CA LEU A 53 -6.43 12.71 6.44
C LEU A 53 -6.96 12.26 7.80
N GLU A 54 -6.53 12.95 8.87
CA GLU A 54 -6.99 12.67 10.22
C GLU A 54 -8.54 12.69 10.27
N GLY A 55 -9.12 11.60 10.77
CA GLY A 55 -10.58 11.42 10.86
C GLY A 55 -11.24 10.78 9.63
N GLU A 56 -10.50 10.54 8.54
CA GLU A 56 -10.96 9.65 7.47
C GLU A 56 -10.71 8.19 7.86
N LYS A 57 -11.67 7.30 7.57
CA LYS A 57 -11.45 5.86 7.66
C LYS A 57 -10.89 5.38 6.34
N GLY A 58 -9.71 4.75 6.37
CA GLY A 58 -9.15 4.13 5.18
C GLY A 58 -10.11 3.09 4.60
N LYS A 59 -10.45 3.26 3.32
CA LYS A 59 -11.30 2.31 2.60
C LYS A 59 -10.45 1.31 1.86
N HIS A 60 -10.06 0.25 2.57
CA HIS A 60 -9.34 -0.85 1.93
C HIS A 60 -10.29 -1.75 1.16
N THR A 61 -9.82 -2.22 0.00
CA THR A 61 -10.55 -3.17 -0.84
C THR A 61 -9.84 -4.52 -0.82
N PHE A 62 -10.59 -5.59 -0.59
CA PHE A 62 -10.05 -6.94 -0.59
C PHE A 62 -10.39 -7.65 -1.90
N VAL A 63 -9.37 -8.22 -2.56
CA VAL A 63 -9.57 -9.02 -3.77
C VAL A 63 -9.00 -10.41 -3.57
N THR A 64 -9.85 -11.43 -3.71
CA THR A 64 -9.46 -12.83 -3.62
C THR A 64 -9.31 -13.44 -5.01
N GLY A 65 -8.25 -14.23 -5.20
CA GLY A 65 -8.05 -15.00 -6.42
C GLY A 65 -6.89 -16.00 -6.31
N LYS A 66 -6.68 -16.80 -7.36
CA LYS A 66 -5.49 -17.63 -7.45
C LYS A 66 -4.30 -16.78 -7.88
N LEU A 67 -3.19 -16.88 -7.15
CA LEU A 67 -1.95 -16.20 -7.48
C LEU A 67 -1.42 -16.71 -8.83
N VAL A 68 -1.35 -15.84 -9.84
CA VAL A 68 -0.73 -16.19 -11.13
C VAL A 68 0.77 -15.97 -11.03
N TYR A 69 1.22 -14.80 -10.56
CA TYR A 69 2.64 -14.52 -10.27
C TYR A 69 2.81 -13.30 -9.38
N VAL A 70 4.00 -13.18 -8.76
CA VAL A 70 4.49 -11.96 -8.10
C VAL A 70 5.63 -11.37 -8.94
N GLY A 71 5.35 -10.29 -9.66
CA GLY A 71 6.25 -9.69 -10.63
C GLY A 71 7.17 -8.68 -9.97
N LYS A 72 8.23 -9.12 -9.30
CA LYS A 72 9.14 -8.22 -8.56
C LYS A 72 9.73 -7.10 -9.45
N MET A 73 10.16 -7.44 -10.65
CA MET A 73 10.71 -6.45 -11.60
C MET A 73 9.66 -5.47 -12.10
N LYS A 74 8.43 -5.94 -12.34
CA LYS A 74 7.31 -5.12 -12.81
C LYS A 74 6.57 -4.39 -11.69
N LYS A 75 6.87 -4.72 -10.42
CA LYS A 75 6.18 -4.21 -9.23
C LYS A 75 4.67 -4.40 -9.35
N GLU A 76 4.25 -5.62 -9.64
CA GLU A 76 2.85 -6.00 -9.71
C GLU A 76 2.62 -7.42 -9.16
N ILE A 77 1.38 -7.70 -8.78
CA ILE A 77 0.87 -9.05 -8.54
C ILE A 77 -0.27 -9.31 -9.54
N LYS A 78 -0.35 -10.53 -10.06
CA LYS A 78 -1.44 -10.94 -10.95
C LYS A 78 -2.26 -12.04 -10.29
N LEU A 79 -3.57 -11.83 -10.20
CA LEU A 79 -4.53 -12.79 -9.67
C LEU A 79 -5.50 -13.24 -10.76
N GLN A 80 -5.82 -14.53 -10.77
CA GLN A 80 -6.97 -15.06 -11.49
C GLN A 80 -8.18 -14.99 -10.55
N THR A 81 -9.08 -14.05 -10.82
CA THR A 81 -10.32 -13.83 -10.05
C THR A 81 -11.51 -14.47 -10.76
N ALA A 82 -12.68 -14.47 -10.12
CA ALA A 82 -13.93 -14.93 -10.74
C ALA A 82 -14.32 -14.11 -11.99
N GLU A 83 -13.90 -12.84 -12.06
CA GLU A 83 -14.13 -11.94 -13.19
C GLU A 83 -13.06 -12.07 -14.28
N GLY A 84 -12.05 -12.93 -14.06
CA GLY A 84 -10.88 -13.10 -14.92
C GLY A 84 -9.59 -12.61 -14.29
N ASP A 85 -8.56 -12.51 -15.12
CA ASP A 85 -7.22 -12.10 -14.73
C ASP A 85 -7.16 -10.60 -14.40
N ARG A 86 -6.67 -10.24 -13.21
CA ARG A 86 -6.46 -8.85 -12.78
C ARG A 86 -5.04 -8.66 -12.25
N SER A 87 -4.38 -7.58 -12.66
CA SER A 87 -3.07 -7.17 -12.16
C SER A 87 -3.20 -5.96 -11.24
N PHE A 88 -2.47 -5.97 -10.13
CA PHE A 88 -2.46 -4.90 -9.14
C PHE A 88 -1.03 -4.40 -8.92
N PRO A 89 -0.80 -3.09 -8.83
CA PRO A 89 0.49 -2.53 -8.44
C PRO A 89 0.93 -3.06 -7.08
N LEU A 90 2.22 -3.37 -6.93
CA LEU A 90 2.80 -4.00 -5.75
C LEU A 90 3.94 -3.14 -5.18
N LEU A 91 3.89 -2.90 -3.86
CA LEU A 91 4.95 -2.21 -3.13
C LEU A 91 5.84 -3.23 -2.45
N LEU A 92 6.87 -3.69 -3.18
CA LEU A 92 7.75 -4.77 -2.72
C LEU A 92 8.45 -4.56 -1.36
N GLN A 93 8.70 -3.31 -0.97
CA GLN A 93 9.29 -3.02 0.34
C GLN A 93 8.28 -3.17 1.49
N GLU A 94 7.00 -3.23 1.17
CA GLU A 94 5.88 -3.06 2.09
C GLU A 94 5.00 -4.30 2.15
N THR A 95 4.82 -5.00 1.03
CA THR A 95 3.99 -6.20 0.95
C THR A 95 4.81 -7.45 1.25
N LYS A 96 4.38 -8.23 2.25
CA LYS A 96 4.99 -9.53 2.59
C LYS A 96 4.62 -10.61 1.56
N THR A 97 5.33 -10.64 0.43
CA THR A 97 5.07 -11.63 -0.65
C THR A 97 5.90 -12.92 -0.56
N GLY A 98 6.59 -13.17 0.55
CA GLY A 98 7.54 -14.28 0.68
C GLY A 98 6.86 -15.65 0.73
N GLY A 99 7.32 -16.59 -0.10
CA GLY A 99 7.00 -18.02 0.05
C GLY A 99 5.56 -18.44 -0.28
N ILE A 100 4.85 -17.65 -1.08
CA ILE A 100 3.54 -18.04 -1.62
C ILE A 100 3.73 -18.59 -3.04
N ALA A 101 3.33 -19.84 -3.25
CA ALA A 101 3.45 -20.50 -4.56
C ALA A 101 2.36 -20.01 -5.52
N GLU A 102 2.67 -19.97 -6.81
CA GLU A 102 1.68 -19.76 -7.87
C GLU A 102 0.57 -20.84 -7.77
N GLY A 103 -0.66 -20.47 -8.12
CA GLY A 103 -1.87 -21.27 -7.97
C GLY A 103 -2.51 -21.25 -6.58
N THR A 104 -1.80 -20.75 -5.56
CA THR A 104 -2.34 -20.58 -4.20
C THR A 104 -3.48 -19.56 -4.21
N GLU A 105 -4.59 -19.86 -3.54
CA GLU A 105 -5.64 -18.86 -3.31
C GLU A 105 -5.15 -17.86 -2.26
N VAL A 106 -5.22 -16.58 -2.63
CA VAL A 106 -4.76 -15.46 -1.80
C VAL A 106 -5.80 -14.35 -1.80
N THR A 107 -5.74 -13.50 -0.79
CA THR A 107 -6.45 -12.22 -0.75
C THR A 107 -5.44 -11.10 -0.67
N VAL A 108 -5.53 -10.13 -1.58
CA VAL A 108 -4.80 -8.87 -1.50
C VAL A 108 -5.66 -7.82 -0.83
N GLU A 109 -5.04 -7.04 0.05
CA GLU A 109 -5.59 -5.81 0.56
C GLU A 109 -5.06 -4.64 -0.27
N LEU A 110 -5.96 -3.83 -0.80
CA LEU A 110 -5.65 -2.69 -1.64
C LEU A 110 -5.94 -1.40 -0.88
N ASN A 111 -5.02 -0.43 -0.99
CA ASN A 111 -5.33 0.94 -0.59
C ASN A 111 -6.36 1.58 -1.54
N GLU A 112 -6.75 2.82 -1.26
CA GLU A 112 -7.77 3.54 -2.04
C GLU A 112 -7.37 3.79 -3.51
N ALA A 113 -6.08 3.72 -3.83
CA ALA A 113 -5.56 3.84 -5.20
C ALA A 113 -5.48 2.48 -5.93
N GLY A 114 -5.89 1.37 -5.30
CA GLY A 114 -5.82 0.03 -5.88
C GLY A 114 -4.43 -0.61 -5.83
N THR A 115 -3.51 -0.07 -5.03
CA THR A 115 -2.17 -0.62 -4.81
C THR A 115 -2.18 -1.60 -3.66
N VAL A 116 -1.48 -2.73 -3.81
CA VAL A 116 -1.40 -3.78 -2.79
C VAL A 116 -0.58 -3.29 -1.61
N ILE A 117 -1.21 -3.30 -0.43
CA ILE A 117 -0.58 -2.98 0.85
C ILE A 117 -0.34 -4.24 1.68
N ASP A 118 -1.19 -5.26 1.56
CA ASP A 118 -0.97 -6.56 2.20
C ASP A 118 -1.42 -7.76 1.33
N LEU A 119 -0.92 -8.94 1.67
CA LEU A 119 -1.17 -10.19 0.98
C LEU A 119 -1.26 -11.36 1.99
N HIS A 120 -2.40 -12.06 1.97
CA HIS A 120 -2.64 -13.22 2.84
C HIS A 120 -3.01 -14.47 2.04
N LYS A 121 -2.70 -15.65 2.58
CA LYS A 121 -3.18 -16.93 2.04
C LYS A 121 -4.63 -17.16 2.46
N GLY A 122 -5.45 -17.65 1.53
CA GLY A 122 -6.87 -17.93 1.76
C GLY A 122 -7.78 -16.70 1.61
N LYS A 123 -9.03 -16.87 2.03
CA LYS A 123 -10.06 -15.82 2.00
C LYS A 123 -9.99 -14.98 3.26
N HIS A 124 -10.09 -13.66 3.11
CA HIS A 124 -10.35 -12.73 4.22
C HIS A 124 -11.80 -12.81 4.65
#